data_AF-A0A3B9HND4-F1
#
_entry.id   AF-A0A3B9HND4-F1
#
_cell.length_a   1.000
_cell.length_b   1.000
_cell.length_c   1.000
_cell.angle_alpha   90.00
_cell.angle_beta   90.00
_cell.angle_gamma   90.00
#
_symmetry.space_group_name_H-M   'P 1'
#
loop_
_entity.id
_entity.type
_entity.pdbx_description
1 polymer ?
#
loop_
_entity_poly.entity_id
_entity_poly.type
_entity_poly.pdbx_seq_one_letter_code
_entity_poly.pdbx_strand_id
1 'polypeptide(L)'
;MIKIDYSNQKDTRSGFGAGMVELGKTNPDVVALCADLIGSLKLDKFIENHPERFFQCGIAEANMIGIAAGLTIGGKIPFASTFANFATGRV
;
A
#
# COMPACT_ATOMS: atom_id res chain seq x y z
N MET A 1 25.30 -3.68 -1.21
CA MET A 1 24.99 -2.24 -1.03
C MET A 1 24.11 -1.84 -2.21
N ILE A 2 22.84 -1.50 -1.98
CA ILE A 2 21.89 -1.19 -3.06
C ILE A 2 22.22 0.20 -3.58
N LYS A 3 22.62 0.30 -4.86
CA LYS A 3 22.78 1.58 -5.55
C LYS A 3 21.39 2.11 -5.89
N ILE A 4 20.96 3.17 -5.21
CA ILE A 4 19.75 3.90 -5.57
C ILE A 4 20.17 5.02 -6.52
N ASP A 5 19.74 4.91 -7.78
CA ASP A 5 19.97 5.90 -8.83
C ASP A 5 18.91 7.01 -8.74
N TYR A 6 19.36 8.23 -8.46
CA TYR A 6 18.51 9.42 -8.36
C TYR A 6 18.30 10.13 -9.72
N SER A 7 18.92 9.66 -10.81
CA SER A 7 18.93 10.40 -12.08
C SER A 7 17.63 10.33 -12.88
N ASN A 8 16.65 9.53 -12.44
CA ASN A 8 15.52 9.14 -13.29
C ASN A 8 14.20 9.91 -13.03
N GLN A 9 14.19 11.01 -12.27
CA GLN A 9 13.03 11.91 -12.05
C GLN A 9 11.66 11.21 -11.88
N LYS A 10 11.63 10.02 -11.26
CA LYS A 10 10.38 9.29 -11.00
C LYS A 10 9.81 9.76 -9.67
N ASP A 11 8.50 9.94 -9.63
CA ASP A 11 7.78 10.28 -8.42
C ASP A 11 7.90 9.17 -7.37
N THR A 12 8.03 9.56 -6.09
CA THR A 12 8.26 8.64 -4.97
C THR A 12 7.16 7.58 -4.86
N ARG A 13 5.91 7.94 -5.18
CA ARG A 13 4.77 7.00 -5.20
C ARG A 13 4.90 5.92 -6.30
N SER A 14 5.57 6.20 -7.42
CA SER A 14 5.92 5.16 -8.39
C SER A 14 6.97 4.20 -7.86
N GLY A 15 7.92 4.70 -7.06
CA GLY A 15 8.81 3.86 -6.27
C GLY A 15 8.07 2.99 -5.25
N PHE A 16 7.09 3.58 -4.53
CA PHE A 16 6.22 2.85 -3.60
C PHE A 16 5.46 1.70 -4.29
N GLY A 17 4.79 1.98 -5.42
CA GLY A 17 4.07 0.94 -6.18
C GLY A 17 4.98 -0.19 -6.64
N ALA A 18 6.19 0.14 -7.15
CA ALA A 18 7.18 -0.87 -7.52
C ALA A 18 7.67 -1.69 -6.31
N GLY A 19 7.91 -1.04 -5.17
CA GLY A 19 8.29 -1.69 -3.92
C GLY A 19 7.19 -2.61 -3.39
N MET A 20 5.92 -2.22 -3.48
CA MET A 20 4.79 -3.06 -3.10
C MET A 20 4.72 -4.34 -3.95
N VAL A 21 4.90 -4.24 -5.27
CA VAL A 21 4.96 -5.42 -6.16
C VAL A 21 6.10 -6.36 -5.77
N GLU A 22 7.27 -5.82 -5.45
CA GLU A 22 8.40 -6.64 -5.02
C GLU A 22 8.13 -7.32 -3.68
N LEU A 23 7.63 -6.57 -2.69
CA LEU A 23 7.22 -7.12 -1.40
C LEU A 23 6.16 -8.21 -1.53
N GLY A 24 5.18 -8.02 -2.43
CA GLY A 24 4.17 -9.02 -2.74
C GLY A 24 4.77 -10.34 -3.20
N LYS A 25 5.84 -10.33 -4.00
CA LYS A 25 6.54 -11.54 -4.45
C LYS A 25 7.34 -12.21 -3.34
N THR A 26 8.03 -11.41 -2.52
CA THR A 26 9.02 -11.93 -1.57
C THR A 26 8.44 -12.23 -0.19
N ASN A 27 7.27 -11.69 0.14
CA ASN A 27 6.67 -11.84 1.46
C ASN A 27 5.15 -12.11 1.34
N PRO A 28 4.69 -13.33 1.67
CA PRO A 28 3.27 -13.69 1.58
C PRO A 28 2.38 -13.00 2.63
N ASP A 29 2.97 -12.43 3.69
CA ASP A 29 2.22 -11.76 4.76
C ASP A 29 1.99 -10.27 4.49
N VAL A 30 2.64 -9.69 3.48
CA VAL A 30 2.37 -8.32 3.04
C VAL A 30 1.01 -8.23 2.37
N VAL A 31 0.20 -7.29 2.84
CA VAL A 31 -1.11 -6.96 2.27
C VAL A 31 -1.26 -5.46 2.07
N ALA A 32 -2.05 -5.05 1.08
CA ALA A 32 -2.27 -3.65 0.75
C ALA A 32 -3.73 -3.25 1.07
N LEU A 33 -3.92 -2.11 1.74
CA LEU A 33 -5.23 -1.52 1.93
C LEU A 33 -5.26 -0.14 1.25
N CYS A 34 -6.38 0.23 0.64
CA CYS A 34 -6.51 1.52 -0.03
C CYS A 34 -7.86 2.18 0.27
N ALA A 35 -7.85 3.51 0.38
CA ALA A 35 -9.04 4.33 0.56
C ALA A 35 -9.52 4.96 -0.77
N ASP A 36 -9.86 4.14 -1.76
CA ASP A 36 -10.34 4.56 -3.10
C ASP A 36 -9.37 5.43 -3.93
N LEU A 37 -8.06 5.15 -3.83
CA LEU A 37 -6.99 5.95 -4.45
C LEU A 37 -5.99 5.11 -5.26
N ILE A 38 -6.41 3.97 -5.82
CA ILE A 38 -5.53 2.96 -6.43
C ILE A 38 -4.55 3.57 -7.46
N GLY A 39 -5.07 4.23 -8.50
CA GLY A 39 -4.22 4.81 -9.56
C GLY A 39 -3.34 5.97 -9.08
N SER A 40 -3.77 6.65 -8.02
CA SER A 40 -2.99 7.70 -7.35
C SER A 40 -1.82 7.13 -6.56
N LEU A 41 -1.95 5.92 -6.01
CA LEU A 41 -0.94 5.26 -5.17
C LEU A 41 -0.14 4.18 -5.93
N LYS A 42 -0.41 3.99 -7.22
CA LYS A 42 0.34 3.08 -8.12
C LYS A 42 0.28 1.61 -7.69
N LEU A 43 -0.87 1.18 -7.16
CA LEU A 43 -1.08 -0.19 -6.66
C LEU A 43 -1.58 -1.18 -7.72
N ASP A 44 -1.89 -0.75 -8.94
CA ASP A 44 -2.52 -1.57 -9.99
C ASP A 44 -1.80 -2.90 -10.20
N LYS A 45 -0.47 -2.86 -10.34
CA LYS A 45 0.35 -4.07 -10.52
C LYS A 45 0.39 -4.98 -9.30
N PHE A 46 0.25 -4.45 -8.09
CA PHE A 46 0.16 -5.30 -6.90
C PHE A 46 -1.17 -6.07 -6.92
N ILE A 47 -2.26 -5.39 -7.27
CA ILE A 47 -3.60 -5.97 -7.37
C ILE A 47 -3.64 -7.04 -8.47
N GLU A 48 -3.07 -6.77 -9.64
CA GLU A 48 -3.00 -7.73 -10.75
C GLU A 48 -2.28 -9.02 -10.34
N ASN A 49 -1.19 -8.93 -9.57
CA ASN A 49 -0.37 -10.08 -9.20
C ASN A 49 -0.83 -10.78 -7.92
N HIS A 50 -1.49 -10.07 -7.01
CA HIS A 50 -1.86 -10.53 -5.66
C HIS A 50 -3.26 -10.04 -5.26
N PRO A 51 -4.31 -10.33 -6.05
CA PRO A 51 -5.65 -9.79 -5.85
C PRO A 51 -6.25 -10.19 -4.49
N GLU A 52 -5.87 -11.35 -3.95
CA GLU A 52 -6.30 -11.87 -2.66
C GLU A 52 -5.70 -11.13 -1.45
N ARG A 53 -4.67 -10.30 -1.68
CA ARG A 53 -3.94 -9.54 -0.65
C ARG A 53 -4.15 -8.03 -0.77
N PHE A 54 -5.11 -7.60 -1.58
CA PHE A 54 -5.55 -6.22 -1.68
C PHE A 54 -6.94 -6.03 -1.09
N PHE A 55 -7.09 -5.02 -0.23
CA PHE A 55 -8.36 -4.66 0.40
C PHE A 55 -8.73 -3.22 0.03
N GLN A 56 -9.79 -3.06 -0.75
CA GLN A 56 -10.42 -1.76 -0.97
C GLN A 56 -11.31 -1.42 0.24
N CYS A 57 -11.03 -0.29 0.89
CA CYS A 57 -11.76 0.16 2.07
C CYS A 57 -12.70 1.35 1.81
N GLY A 58 -12.70 1.90 0.58
CA GLY A 58 -13.48 3.09 0.24
C GLY A 58 -12.98 4.35 0.95
N ILE A 59 -13.74 5.45 0.89
CA ILE A 59 -13.39 6.74 1.54
C ILE A 59 -13.66 6.68 3.06
N ALA A 60 -13.01 5.73 3.74
CA ALA A 60 -13.22 5.40 5.15
C ALA A 60 -11.88 5.14 5.85
N GLU A 61 -11.01 6.16 5.89
CA GLU A 61 -9.64 6.03 6.37
C GLU A 61 -9.52 5.55 7.82
N ALA A 62 -10.33 6.09 8.75
CA ALA A 62 -10.35 5.63 10.13
C ALA A 62 -10.64 4.13 10.25
N ASN A 63 -11.65 3.65 9.52
CA ASN A 63 -11.99 2.24 9.49
C ASN A 63 -10.88 1.40 8.83
N MET A 64 -10.28 1.88 7.75
CA MET A 64 -9.15 1.23 7.09
C MET A 64 -7.97 1.03 8.05
N ILE A 65 -7.67 2.02 8.89
CA ILE A 65 -6.60 1.90 9.91
C ILE A 65 -6.98 0.91 11.01
N GLY A 66 -8.24 0.87 11.44
CA GLY A 66 -8.73 -0.17 12.35
C GLY A 66 -8.60 -1.59 11.77
N ILE A 67 -8.96 -1.79 10.49
CA ILE A 67 -8.76 -3.06 9.79
C ILE A 67 -7.27 -3.41 9.71
N ALA A 68 -6.41 -2.44 9.35
CA ALA A 68 -4.96 -2.65 9.33
C ALA A 68 -4.44 -3.09 10.71
N ALA A 69 -4.86 -2.43 11.79
CA ALA A 69 -4.50 -2.83 13.15
C ALA A 69 -4.91 -4.29 13.44
N GLY A 70 -6.14 -4.69 13.11
CA GLY A 70 -6.61 -6.06 13.25
C GLY A 70 -5.79 -7.09 12.43
N LEU A 71 -5.42 -6.74 11.20
CA LEU A 71 -4.60 -7.60 10.33
C LEU A 71 -3.22 -7.88 10.93
N THR A 72 -2.63 -6.94 11.67
CA THR A 72 -1.35 -7.18 12.36
C THR A 72 -1.46 -8.28 13.42
N ILE A 73 -2.59 -8.37 14.12
CA ILE A 73 -2.85 -9.42 15.11
C ILE A 73 -2.94 -10.78 14.43
N GLY A 74 -3.47 -10.82 13.20
CA GLY A 74 -3.51 -12.00 12.34
C GLY A 74 -2.18 -12.36 11.66
N GLY A 75 -1.06 -11.72 12.04
CA GLY A 75 0.27 -11.98 11.51
C GLY A 75 0.56 -11.36 10.14
N LYS A 76 -0.31 -10.46 9.65
CA LYS A 76 -0.09 -9.76 8.38
C LYS A 76 0.71 -8.48 8.57
N ILE A 77 1.30 -8.01 7.48
CA ILE A 77 2.06 -6.77 7.38
C ILE A 77 1.27 -5.82 6.45
N PRO A 78 0.31 -5.06 7.01
CA PRO A 78 -0.57 -4.20 6.23
C PRO A 78 0.09 -2.88 5.85
N PHE A 79 0.02 -2.53 4.57
CA PHE A 79 0.32 -1.20 4.04
C PHE A 79 -0.99 -0.45 3.79
N ALA A 80 -1.42 0.33 4.78
CA ALA A 80 -2.61 1.18 4.66
C ALA A 80 -2.28 2.46 3.88
N SER A 81 -2.87 2.60 2.69
CA SER A 81 -2.42 3.55 1.68
C SER A 81 -3.53 4.59 1.38
N THR A 82 -3.27 5.85 1.70
CA THR A 82 -4.11 7.02 1.39
C THR A 82 -3.25 8.29 1.27
N PHE A 83 -3.83 9.44 0.94
CA PHE A 83 -3.10 10.71 0.95
C PHE A 83 -2.86 11.22 2.37
N ALA A 84 -1.74 11.94 2.56
CA ALA A 84 -1.32 12.45 3.86
C ALA A 84 -2.42 13.24 4.58
N ASN A 85 -3.09 14.17 3.89
CA ASN A 85 -4.18 14.96 4.49
C ASN A 85 -5.33 14.09 5.05
N PHE A 86 -5.62 12.96 4.41
CA PHE A 86 -6.65 12.06 4.90
C PHE A 86 -6.12 11.20 6.06
N ALA A 87 -4.91 10.67 5.93
CA ALA A 87 -4.27 9.89 6.99
C ALA A 87 -4.06 10.67 8.29
N THR A 88 -3.77 11.98 8.23
CA THR A 88 -3.49 12.79 9.42
C THR A 88 -4.69 13.59 9.91
N GLY A 89 -5.72 13.76 9.09
CA GLY A 89 -6.90 14.56 9.42
C GLY A 89 -8.16 13.76 9.73
N ARG A 90 -8.27 12.51 9.26
CA ARG A 90 -9.48 11.68 9.36
C ARG A 90 -9.30 10.40 10.18
N VAL A 91 -8.09 10.12 10.64
CA VAL A 91 -7.70 8.92 11.40
C VAL A 91 -7.40 9.30 12.84
#